data_AF-A0A962CZI4-F1
#
_entry.id   AF-A0A962CZI4-F1
#
_cell.length_a   1.000
_cell.length_b   1.000
_cell.length_c   1.000
_cell.angle_alpha   90.00
_cell.angle_beta   90.00
_cell.angle_gamma   90.00
#
_symmetry.space_group_name_H-M   'P 1'
#
loop_
_entity.id
_entity.type
_entity.pdbx_description
1 polymer ?
#
loop_
_entity_poly.entity_id
_entity_poly.type
_entity_poly.pdbx_seq_one_letter_code
_entity_poly.pdbx_strand_id
1 'polypeptide(L)'
;MLRTNVVLTLLVIFSFSVSAQNRTYNIYIDKDNKSTTGCSVVQPDFATQFDGIDGYISVTTSASPVVINSSLYHECVGGVFDGGSAVVSSALGLNTANNGDDVFEFQIGTSDLGIRSSSTAKLYFSVESDISSDIVTVNNSGNGI
;
A
#
# COMPACT_ATOMS: atom_id res chain seq x y z
N MET A 1 36.49 38.94 -41.25
CA MET A 1 35.32 38.03 -41.14
C MET A 1 35.82 36.66 -41.54
N LEU A 2 35.74 35.57 -40.78
CA LEU A 2 34.80 35.14 -39.75
C LEU A 2 35.59 34.23 -38.78
N ARG A 3 35.53 34.46 -37.46
CA ARG A 3 36.15 33.57 -36.46
C ARG A 3 35.16 32.46 -36.12
N THR A 4 35.44 31.23 -36.54
CA THR A 4 34.57 30.07 -36.28
C THR A 4 34.83 29.55 -34.86
N ASN A 5 33.99 29.97 -33.92
CA ASN A 5 33.97 29.41 -32.56
C ASN A 5 33.32 28.03 -32.62
N VAL A 6 34.14 26.98 -32.48
CA VAL A 6 33.65 25.62 -32.20
C VAL A 6 33.25 25.58 -30.74
N VAL A 7 31.99 25.94 -30.44
CA VAL A 7 31.40 25.72 -29.12
C VAL A 7 31.03 24.23 -29.05
N LEU A 8 31.91 23.46 -28.41
CA LEU A 8 31.66 22.06 -28.07
C LEU A 8 30.61 22.02 -26.96
N THR A 9 29.34 21.92 -27.33
CA THR A 9 28.24 21.70 -26.38
C THR A 9 28.34 20.27 -25.84
N LEU A 10 28.99 20.12 -24.68
CA LEU A 10 29.04 18.87 -23.92
C LEU A 10 27.65 18.62 -23.32
N LEU A 11 26.81 17.89 -24.05
CA LEU A 11 25.53 17.38 -23.57
C LEU A 11 25.78 16.28 -22.53
N VAL A 12 25.90 16.66 -21.26
CA VAL A 12 25.96 15.71 -20.14
C VAL A 12 24.57 15.09 -20.00
N ILE A 13 24.40 13.90 -20.58
CA ILE A 13 23.22 13.06 -20.38
C ILE A 13 23.30 12.55 -18.94
N PHE A 14 22.67 13.26 -18.01
CA PHE A 14 22.39 12.73 -16.68
C PHE A 14 21.45 11.54 -16.86
N SER A 15 22.01 10.34 -16.87
CA SER A 15 21.25 9.11 -16.80
C SER A 15 20.68 9.05 -15.38
N PHE A 16 19.45 9.51 -15.19
CA PHE A 16 18.74 9.28 -13.94
C PHE A 16 18.57 7.77 -13.81
N SER A 17 19.30 7.16 -12.87
CA SER A 17 19.05 5.79 -12.47
C SER A 17 17.62 5.72 -11.95
N VAL A 18 16.70 5.16 -12.74
CA VAL A 18 15.40 4.76 -12.22
C VAL A 18 15.67 3.60 -11.28
N SER A 19 15.79 3.91 -9.98
CA SER A 19 15.89 2.91 -8.94
C SER A 19 14.58 2.13 -8.94
N ALA A 20 14.65 0.87 -9.32
CA ALA A 20 13.55 -0.05 -9.15
C ALA A 20 13.33 -0.20 -7.63
N GLN A 21 12.16 0.20 -7.12
CA GLN A 21 11.83 0.19 -5.69
C GLN A 21 10.79 -0.87 -5.36
N ASN A 22 10.93 -1.45 -4.17
CA ASN A 22 9.89 -2.29 -3.62
C ASN A 22 8.69 -1.42 -3.26
N ARG A 23 7.50 -2.00 -3.31
CA ARG A 23 6.27 -1.32 -2.91
C ARG A 23 5.59 -2.13 -1.83
N THR A 24 5.01 -1.46 -0.85
CA THR A 24 4.19 -2.09 0.17
C THR A 24 2.79 -1.50 0.10
N TYR A 25 1.80 -2.36 -0.06
CA TYR A 25 0.38 -1.99 -0.03
C TYR A 25 -0.17 -2.41 1.32
N ASN A 26 -0.78 -1.46 2.02
CA ASN A 26 -1.34 -1.68 3.35
C ASN A 26 -2.85 -1.49 3.32
N ILE A 27 -3.58 -2.45 3.89
CA ILE A 27 -5.02 -2.40 4.10
C ILE A 27 -5.27 -2.41 5.61
N TYR A 28 -5.58 -1.25 6.18
CA TYR A 28 -5.87 -1.10 7.61
C TYR A 28 -7.36 -1.36 7.87
N ILE A 29 -7.63 -2.11 8.93
CA ILE A 29 -8.95 -2.64 9.24
C ILE A 29 -9.33 -2.17 10.65
N ASP A 30 -10.36 -1.34 10.73
CA ASP A 30 -11.10 -1.02 11.96
C ASP A 30 -12.36 -1.89 11.94
N LYS A 31 -12.35 -2.97 12.71
CA LYS A 31 -13.39 -4.01 12.73
C LYS A 31 -14.63 -3.52 13.47
N ASP A 32 -14.46 -2.64 14.46
CA ASP A 32 -15.53 -2.20 15.35
C ASP A 32 -16.05 -0.77 15.11
N ASN A 33 -15.46 -0.07 14.14
CA ASN A 33 -15.75 1.29 13.76
C ASN A 33 -15.65 2.26 14.95
N LYS A 34 -14.63 2.09 15.80
CA LYS A 34 -14.38 2.96 16.94
C LYS A 34 -12.94 3.48 16.93
N SER A 35 -12.79 4.78 16.75
CA SER A 35 -11.49 5.44 16.82
C SER A 35 -10.81 5.43 18.20
N THR A 36 -11.47 4.91 19.24
CA THR A 36 -10.93 4.86 20.62
C THR A 36 -10.43 3.47 21.02
N THR A 37 -10.53 2.49 20.14
CA THR A 37 -10.03 1.12 20.30
C THR A 37 -8.80 0.92 19.40
N GLY A 38 -8.15 -0.24 19.46
CA GLY A 38 -7.08 -0.60 18.53
C GLY A 38 -5.84 0.30 18.58
N CYS A 39 -5.19 0.40 17.41
CA CYS A 39 -3.93 1.07 17.17
C CYS A 39 -4.14 2.36 16.36
N SER A 40 -3.19 3.27 16.47
CA SER A 40 -3.11 4.47 15.63
C SER A 40 -2.00 4.35 14.60
N VAL A 41 -2.30 4.72 13.36
CA VAL A 41 -1.34 4.72 12.24
C VAL A 41 -1.20 6.14 11.74
N VAL A 42 -0.01 6.71 11.91
CA VAL A 42 0.30 8.06 11.39
C VAL A 42 0.71 7.95 9.93
N GLN A 43 0.12 8.77 9.08
CA GLN A 43 0.46 8.92 7.66
C GLN A 43 1.15 10.28 7.47
N PRO A 44 2.47 10.35 7.71
CA PRO A 44 3.18 11.63 7.86
C PRO A 44 3.12 12.49 6.59
N ASP A 45 3.18 11.88 5.41
CA ASP A 45 3.15 12.59 4.13
C ASP A 45 1.80 13.26 3.84
N PHE A 46 0.75 12.87 4.56
CA PHE A 46 -0.63 13.35 4.36
C PHE A 46 -1.18 14.12 5.54
N ALA A 47 -0.38 14.35 6.59
CA ALA A 47 -0.81 14.96 7.85
C ALA A 47 -2.12 14.35 8.39
N THR A 48 -2.31 13.05 8.18
CA THR A 48 -3.50 12.31 8.61
C THR A 48 -3.12 11.13 9.49
N GLN A 49 -4.10 10.63 10.20
CA GLN A 49 -3.96 9.52 11.14
C GLN A 49 -5.18 8.62 11.01
N PHE A 50 -4.93 7.31 10.97
CA PHE A 50 -5.97 6.31 11.07
C PHE A 50 -6.02 5.82 12.52
N ASP A 51 -7.14 6.03 13.20
CA ASP A 51 -7.38 5.61 14.57
C ASP A 51 -8.38 4.47 14.61
N GLY A 52 -8.33 3.60 15.63
CA GLY A 52 -9.26 2.48 15.72
C GLY A 52 -8.78 1.20 15.05
N ILE A 53 -7.52 1.11 14.61
CA ILE A 53 -7.09 0.01 13.74
C ILE A 53 -6.86 -1.27 14.55
N ASP A 54 -7.69 -2.28 14.34
CA ASP A 54 -7.57 -3.60 14.98
C ASP A 54 -6.50 -4.47 14.32
N GLY A 55 -6.18 -4.20 13.06
CA GLY A 55 -5.09 -4.87 12.35
C GLY A 55 -4.95 -4.38 10.93
N TYR A 56 -3.92 -4.82 10.24
CA TYR A 56 -3.73 -4.49 8.83
C TYR A 56 -3.10 -5.63 8.05
N ILE A 57 -3.36 -5.66 6.74
CA ILE A 57 -2.69 -6.55 5.81
C ILE A 57 -1.60 -5.75 5.10
N SER A 58 -0.38 -6.24 5.10
CA SER A 58 0.74 -5.71 4.31
C SER A 58 1.07 -6.64 3.16
N VAL A 59 1.38 -6.05 2.01
CA VAL A 59 1.70 -6.77 0.77
C VAL A 59 2.90 -6.10 0.15
N THR A 60 4.03 -6.77 0.18
CA THR A 60 5.26 -6.21 -0.40
C THR A 60 5.53 -6.84 -1.76
N THR A 61 5.82 -6.00 -2.75
CA THR A 61 6.21 -6.40 -4.09
C THR A 61 7.62 -5.99 -4.42
N SER A 62 8.30 -6.81 -5.23
CA SER A 62 9.59 -6.47 -5.81
C SER A 62 9.45 -5.48 -6.95
N ALA A 63 10.53 -4.74 -7.19
CA ALA A 63 10.55 -3.70 -8.20
C ALA A 63 10.54 -4.20 -9.65
N SER A 64 11.30 -5.26 -9.95
CA SER A 64 11.40 -5.87 -11.28
C SER A 64 12.08 -7.26 -11.22
N PRO A 65 11.46 -8.33 -11.75
CA PRO A 65 10.05 -8.38 -12.15
C PRO A 65 9.15 -8.08 -10.95
N VAL A 66 7.93 -7.57 -11.18
CA VAL A 66 6.97 -7.33 -10.10
C VAL A 66 6.46 -8.68 -9.62
N VAL A 67 6.80 -9.07 -8.40
CA VAL A 67 6.28 -10.27 -7.72
C VAL A 67 6.00 -9.93 -6.26
N ILE A 68 5.01 -10.59 -5.63
CA ILE A 68 4.84 -10.51 -4.18
C ILE A 68 5.97 -11.26 -3.52
N ASN A 69 6.69 -10.60 -2.61
CA ASN A 69 7.71 -11.24 -1.78
C ASN A 69 7.20 -11.53 -0.35
N SER A 70 6.13 -10.85 0.09
CA SER A 70 5.55 -10.99 1.42
C SER A 70 4.08 -10.58 1.43
N SER A 71 3.26 -11.34 2.16
CA SER A 71 1.92 -10.91 2.55
C SER A 71 1.69 -11.29 4.02
N LEU A 72 1.49 -10.30 4.88
CA LEU A 72 1.36 -10.49 6.33
C LEU A 72 0.08 -9.81 6.83
N TYR A 73 -0.56 -10.43 7.81
CA TYR A 73 -1.59 -9.82 8.64
C TYR A 73 -0.98 -9.46 9.98
N HIS A 74 -1.09 -8.21 10.36
CA HIS A 74 -0.62 -7.67 11.62
C HIS A 74 -1.80 -7.38 12.53
N GLU A 75 -1.79 -7.95 13.73
CA GLU A 75 -2.84 -7.70 14.73
C GLU A 75 -2.41 -6.58 15.67
N CYS A 76 -3.34 -5.69 16.01
CA CYS A 76 -3.13 -4.70 17.07
C CYS A 76 -3.37 -5.33 18.44
N VAL A 77 -2.33 -5.37 19.28
CA VAL A 77 -2.42 -5.88 20.65
C VAL A 77 -1.85 -4.84 21.61
N GLY A 78 -2.71 -4.29 22.48
CA GLY A 78 -2.30 -3.30 23.47
C GLY A 78 -1.83 -1.96 22.87
N GLY A 79 -2.34 -1.59 21.69
CA GLY A 79 -2.00 -0.34 21.01
C GLY A 79 -0.72 -0.41 20.16
N VAL A 80 -0.17 -1.60 19.95
CA VAL A 80 1.00 -1.84 19.08
C VAL A 80 0.69 -3.00 18.14
N PHE A 81 1.15 -2.91 16.88
CA PHE A 81 1.05 -4.02 15.94
C PHE A 81 2.08 -5.10 16.21
N ASP A 82 1.68 -6.36 16.05
CA ASP A 82 2.59 -7.49 16.14
C ASP A 82 3.56 -7.59 14.93
N GLY A 83 4.41 -8.62 14.96
CA GLY A 83 5.37 -8.88 13.88
C GLY A 83 4.74 -9.35 12.56
N GLY A 84 3.43 -9.57 12.53
CA GLY A 84 2.71 -10.09 11.38
C GLY A 84 2.79 -11.62 11.25
N SER A 85 1.71 -12.20 10.75
CA SER A 85 1.61 -13.61 10.38
C SER A 85 1.30 -13.74 8.90
N ALA A 86 1.92 -14.71 8.22
CA ALA A 86 1.71 -14.91 6.79
C ALA A 86 0.23 -15.21 6.47
N VAL A 87 -0.33 -14.44 5.53
CA VAL A 87 -1.67 -14.69 4.97
C VAL A 87 -1.51 -15.37 3.61
N VAL A 88 -1.94 -16.62 3.52
CA VAL A 88 -1.59 -17.54 2.43
C VAL A 88 -2.51 -17.40 1.20
N SER A 89 -3.47 -16.47 1.22
CA SER A 89 -4.54 -16.40 0.21
C SER A 89 -4.46 -15.23 -0.76
N SER A 90 -3.34 -14.49 -0.82
CA SER A 90 -3.22 -13.39 -1.79
C SER A 90 -3.00 -13.94 -3.20
N ALA A 91 -4.05 -14.00 -4.02
CA ALA A 91 -3.91 -14.31 -5.43
C ALA A 91 -3.32 -13.10 -6.16
N LEU A 92 -2.19 -13.31 -6.85
CA LEU A 92 -1.62 -12.34 -7.79
C LEU A 92 -2.25 -12.54 -9.17
N GLY A 93 -3.08 -11.59 -9.58
CA GLY A 93 -3.32 -11.29 -10.98
C GLY A 93 -2.36 -10.20 -11.44
N LEU A 94 -1.10 -10.55 -11.75
CA LEU A 94 -0.21 -9.63 -12.48
C LEU A 94 -0.74 -9.54 -13.91
N ASN A 95 -1.24 -8.37 -14.31
CA ASN A 95 -1.99 -8.23 -15.54
C ASN A 95 -1.03 -8.27 -16.75
N THR A 96 -0.87 -9.44 -17.35
CA THR A 96 0.04 -9.74 -18.47
C THR A 96 -0.39 -9.10 -19.82
N ALA A 97 -1.05 -7.93 -19.81
CA ALA A 97 -1.57 -7.28 -21.02
C ALA A 97 -1.26 -5.77 -21.09
N ASN A 98 -1.17 -5.26 -22.32
CA ASN A 98 -0.52 -4.01 -22.74
C ASN A 98 -0.87 -2.68 -22.03
N ASN A 99 -1.87 -2.63 -21.14
CA ASN A 99 -2.30 -1.43 -20.39
C ASN A 99 -2.73 -1.74 -18.92
N GLY A 100 -2.37 -2.89 -18.35
CA GLY A 100 -3.07 -3.45 -17.17
C GLY A 100 -2.63 -2.90 -15.81
N ASP A 101 -3.62 -2.64 -14.94
CA ASP A 101 -3.44 -2.37 -13.51
C ASP A 101 -3.03 -3.64 -12.74
N ASP A 102 -2.24 -3.49 -11.68
CA ASP A 102 -1.92 -4.56 -10.72
C ASP A 102 -3.12 -4.83 -9.80
N VAL A 103 -3.55 -6.10 -9.68
CA VAL A 103 -4.66 -6.50 -8.81
C VAL A 103 -4.17 -7.41 -7.68
N PHE A 104 -4.49 -7.01 -6.46
CA PHE A 104 -4.28 -7.81 -5.25
C PHE A 104 -5.63 -8.22 -4.67
N GLU A 105 -5.86 -9.52 -4.52
CA GLU A 105 -7.07 -10.06 -3.89
C GLU A 105 -6.74 -10.66 -2.53
N PHE A 106 -7.52 -10.32 -1.52
CA PHE A 106 -7.41 -10.88 -0.17
C PHE A 106 -8.75 -11.42 0.28
N GLN A 107 -8.69 -12.50 1.06
CA GLN A 107 -9.85 -13.06 1.72
C GLN A 107 -9.59 -13.10 3.22
N ILE A 108 -10.56 -12.63 3.99
CA ILE A 108 -10.58 -12.73 5.45
C ILE A 108 -11.93 -13.29 5.87
N GLY A 109 -11.95 -14.13 6.90
CA GLY A 109 -13.19 -14.66 7.46
C GLY A 109 -14.03 -13.53 8.07
N THR A 110 -15.34 -13.54 7.85
CA THR A 110 -16.25 -12.57 8.48
C THR A 110 -16.31 -12.71 10.00
N SER A 111 -15.98 -13.90 10.53
CA SER A 111 -15.73 -14.12 11.96
C SER A 111 -14.54 -13.31 12.47
N ASP A 112 -13.48 -13.25 11.67
CA ASP A 112 -12.20 -12.64 12.05
C ASP A 112 -12.27 -11.12 11.93
N LEU A 113 -13.17 -10.61 11.07
CA LEU A 113 -13.55 -9.21 11.00
C LEU A 113 -14.49 -8.76 12.11
N GLY A 114 -14.98 -9.65 12.98
CA GLY A 114 -15.88 -9.25 14.08
C GLY A 114 -17.20 -8.61 13.62
N ILE A 115 -17.58 -8.74 12.34
CA ILE A 115 -18.77 -8.13 11.73
C ILE A 115 -20.07 -8.63 12.39
N ARG A 116 -20.02 -9.76 13.10
CA ARG A 116 -21.17 -10.26 13.86
C ARG A 116 -21.44 -9.49 15.17
N SER A 117 -20.49 -8.68 15.64
CA SER A 117 -20.60 -7.84 16.85
C SER A 117 -20.58 -6.34 16.57
N SER A 118 -20.06 -5.93 15.42
CA SER A 118 -19.96 -4.55 14.95
C SER A 118 -20.74 -4.42 13.64
N SER A 119 -21.63 -3.45 13.54
CA SER A 119 -22.48 -3.27 12.35
C SER A 119 -21.70 -2.82 11.11
N THR A 120 -20.43 -2.45 11.21
CA THR A 120 -19.66 -1.90 10.09
C THR A 120 -18.16 -2.00 10.36
N ALA A 121 -17.40 -2.56 9.41
CA ALA A 121 -15.94 -2.43 9.40
C ALA A 121 -15.54 -1.24 8.52
N LYS A 122 -14.49 -0.52 8.90
CA LYS A 122 -13.86 0.54 8.10
C LYS A 122 -12.53 0.04 7.56
N LEU A 123 -12.29 0.33 6.28
CA LEU A 123 -11.05 -0.02 5.59
C LEU A 123 -10.35 1.25 5.15
N TYR A 124 -9.04 1.30 5.38
CA TYR A 124 -8.15 2.35 4.88
C TYR A 124 -7.05 1.72 4.05
N PHE A 125 -6.57 2.44 3.04
CA PHE A 125 -5.60 1.92 2.08
C PHE A 125 -4.43 2.89 1.97
N SER A 126 -3.21 2.39 2.13
CA SER A 126 -2.00 3.13 1.77
C SER A 126 -1.13 2.31 0.84
N VAL A 127 -0.31 3.00 0.05
CA VAL A 127 0.80 2.41 -0.69
C VAL A 127 2.06 3.16 -0.33
N GLU A 128 3.13 2.42 -0.10
CA GLU A 128 4.42 2.94 0.34
C GLU A 128 5.52 2.39 -0.56
N SER A 129 6.55 3.20 -0.74
CA SER A 129 7.81 2.85 -1.39
C SER A 129 8.96 3.41 -0.57
N ASP A 130 10.19 3.13 -0.97
CA ASP A 130 11.38 3.60 -0.25
C ASP A 130 11.48 5.14 -0.19
N ILE A 131 10.76 5.88 -1.06
CA ILE A 131 10.87 7.34 -1.18
C ILE A 131 9.55 8.11 -1.07
N SER A 132 8.40 7.43 -1.06
CA SER A 132 7.09 8.08 -1.13
C SER A 132 6.00 7.17 -0.59
N SER A 133 4.98 7.77 0.03
CA SER A 133 3.71 7.12 0.33
C SER A 133 2.54 7.79 -0.40
N ASP A 134 1.43 7.05 -0.54
CA ASP A 134 0.14 7.54 -1.02
C ASP A 134 -1.03 6.91 -0.24
N ILE A 135 -2.10 7.68 -0.04
CA ILE A 135 -3.36 7.18 0.53
C ILE A 135 -4.30 6.92 -0.62
N VAL A 136 -4.66 5.66 -0.80
CA VAL A 136 -5.51 5.25 -1.92
C VAL A 136 -6.95 5.66 -1.61
N THR A 137 -7.42 6.69 -2.30
CA THR A 137 -8.82 7.14 -2.19
C THR A 137 -9.73 6.08 -2.79
N VAL A 138 -10.62 5.52 -1.96
CA VAL A 138 -11.63 4.57 -2.42
C VAL A 138 -12.66 5.31 -3.27
N ASN A 139 -12.55 5.20 -4.60
CA ASN A 139 -13.62 5.59 -5.51
C ASN A 139 -14.73 4.52 -5.42
N ASN A 140 -15.63 4.70 -4.46
CA ASN A 140 -16.78 3.83 -4.26
C ASN A 140 -17.86 4.15 -5.31
N SER A 141 -17.60 3.81 -6.58
CA SER A 141 -18.59 3.91 -7.66
C SER A 141 -19.55 2.70 -7.70
N GLY A 142 -19.28 1.67 -6.89
CA GLY A 142 -20.20 0.58 -6.60
C GLY A 142 -21.03 0.90 -5.37
N ASN A 143 -22.36 0.85 -5.50
CA ASN A 143 -23.25 0.83 -4.34
C ASN A 143 -22.75 -0.23 -3.35
N GLY A 144 -22.63 0.17 -2.08
CA GLY A 144 -21.88 -0.52 -1.04
C GLY A 144 -22.22 -1.99 -0.81
N ILE A 145 -21.36 -2.62 -0.02
CA ILE A 145 -21.57 -3.96 0.54
C ILE A 145 -22.84 -3.96 1.41
#